data_AF-A0A1C4AXT0-F1
#
_entry.id   AF-A0A1C4AXT0-F1
#
_cell.length_a   1.000
_cell.length_b   1.000
_cell.length_c   1.000
_cell.angle_alpha   90.00
_cell.angle_beta   90.00
_cell.angle_gamma   90.00
#
_symmetry.space_group_name_H-M   'P 1'
#
loop_
_entity.id
_entity.type
_entity.pdbx_description
1 polymer ?
#
loop_
_entity_poly.entity_id
_entity_poly.type
_entity_poly.pdbx_seq_one_letter_code
_entity_poly.pdbx_strand_id
1 'polypeptide(L)'
;MLTVIKQYEDRDVIAYDYCIEDRQNVYADVGHIVIKSMGGLATWRAVNDANDYYLKQAIKALLIKRNQNGGVYPEMLKVILAKKGN
;
A
#
# COMPACT_ATOMS: atom_id res chain seq x y z
N MET A 1 12.39 -4.06 1.35
CA MET A 1 11.09 -4.76 1.32
C MET A 1 10.01 -3.72 1.57
N LEU A 2 8.86 -3.81 0.92
CA LEU A 2 7.70 -2.96 1.20
C LEU A 2 6.57 -3.84 1.71
N THR A 3 5.98 -3.50 2.85
CA THR A 3 4.85 -4.25 3.43
C THR A 3 3.60 -3.38 3.36
N VAL A 4 2.49 -3.96 2.92
CA VAL A 4 1.17 -3.30 2.87
C VAL A 4 0.23 -4.09 3.77
N ILE A 5 -0.46 -3.42 4.70
CA ILE A 5 -1.25 -4.05 5.77
C ILE A 5 -2.60 -3.35 5.85
N LYS A 6 -3.67 -4.13 5.81
CA LYS A 6 -5.03 -3.63 6.00
C LYS A 6 -5.18 -3.18 7.44
N GLN A 7 -5.59 -1.93 7.63
CA GLN A 7 -5.90 -1.39 8.95
C GLN A 7 -7.39 -1.49 9.24
N TYR A 8 -8.20 -1.30 8.21
CA TYR A 8 -9.64 -1.20 8.34
C TYR A 8 -10.33 -1.56 7.02
N GLU A 9 -11.46 -2.24 7.11
CA GLU A 9 -12.38 -2.47 6.00
C GLU A 9 -13.81 -2.39 6.49
N ASP A 10 -14.62 -1.61 5.79
CA ASP A 10 -16.07 -1.59 5.91
C ASP A 10 -16.72 -1.70 4.52
N ARG A 11 -18.04 -1.44 4.46
CA ARG A 11 -18.81 -1.54 3.22
C ARG A 11 -18.35 -0.56 2.14
N ASP A 12 -17.80 0.58 2.53
CA ASP A 12 -17.54 1.72 1.66
C ASP A 12 -16.06 2.03 1.48
N VAL A 13 -15.20 1.53 2.37
CA VAL A 13 -13.79 1.89 2.48
C VAL A 13 -12.93 0.70 2.87
N ILE A 14 -11.77 0.59 2.22
CA ILE A 14 -10.65 -0.24 2.68
C ILE A 14 -9.44 0.67 2.89
N ALA A 15 -8.89 0.67 4.10
CA ALA A 15 -7.71 1.43 4.48
C ALA A 15 -6.51 0.51 4.68
N TYR A 16 -5.38 0.92 4.11
CA TYR A 16 -4.10 0.26 4.19
C TYR A 16 -3.03 1.21 4.66
N ASP A 17 -2.10 0.66 5.44
CA ASP A 17 -0.80 1.27 5.65
C ASP A 17 0.23 0.55 4.78
N TYR A 18 1.24 1.29 4.34
CA TYR A 18 2.44 0.70 3.76
C TYR A 18 3.68 1.18 4.48
N CYS A 19 4.66 0.29 4.68
CA CYS A 19 5.91 0.62 5.35
C CYS A 19 7.14 0.11 4.59
N ILE A 20 8.23 0.88 4.69
CA ILE A 20 9.52 0.56 4.08
C ILE A 20 10.36 -0.24 5.08
N GLU A 21 10.93 -1.36 4.64
CA GLU A 21 11.83 -2.21 5.45
C GLU A 21 11.22 -2.74 6.76
N ASP A 22 9.90 -2.93 6.80
CA ASP A 22 9.15 -3.42 7.98
C ASP A 22 9.21 -2.49 9.20
N ARG A 23 9.51 -1.20 8.99
CA ARG A 23 9.56 -0.18 10.04
C ARG A 23 8.18 0.40 10.35
N GLN A 24 7.24 -0.45 10.74
CA GLN A 24 5.83 -0.10 10.96
C GLN A 24 5.61 0.96 12.07
N ASN A 25 6.56 1.10 13.00
CA ASN A 25 6.46 2.03 14.13
C ASN A 25 7.13 3.39 13.86
N VAL A 26 7.62 3.64 12.64
CA VAL A 26 8.30 4.90 12.29
C VAL A 26 7.38 5.71 11.40
N TYR A 27 6.81 6.79 11.94
CA TYR A 27 5.91 7.69 11.19
C TYR A 27 6.49 8.14 9.84
N ALA A 28 7.80 8.42 9.79
CA ALA A 28 8.45 8.85 8.56
C ALA A 28 8.49 7.77 7.45
N ASP A 29 8.31 6.50 7.79
CA ASP A 29 8.39 5.35 6.89
C ASP A 29 7.02 4.74 6.56
N VAL A 30 5.93 5.30 7.10
CA VAL A 30 4.56 4.81 6.91
C VAL A 30 3.76 5.78 6.03
N GLY A 31 3.08 5.24 5.02
CA GLY A 31 2.06 5.96 4.27
C GLY A 31 0.74 5.22 4.27
N HIS A 32 -0.32 5.90 3.82
CA HIS A 32 -1.70 5.45 3.92
C HIS A 32 -2.38 5.41 2.55
N ILE A 33 -3.19 4.40 2.31
CA ILE A 33 -3.97 4.20 1.09
C ILE A 33 -5.41 3.90 1.50
N VAL A 34 -6.35 4.68 0.99
CA VAL A 34 -7.79 4.53 1.25
C VAL A 34 -8.49 4.30 -0.07
N ILE A 35 -9.09 3.12 -0.23
CA ILE A 35 -9.83 2.69 -1.42
C ILE A 35 -11.31 2.78 -1.10
N LYS A 36 -12.06 3.55 -1.90
CA LYS A 36 -13.51 3.67 -1.77
C LYS A 36 -14.22 2.65 -2.66
N SER A 37 -15.31 2.09 -2.18
CA SER A 37 -16.17 1.14 -2.90
C SER A 37 -16.63 1.68 -4.27
N MET A 38 -16.88 2.98 -4.36
CA MET A 38 -17.25 3.69 -5.61
C MET A 38 -16.08 3.92 -6.58
N GLY A 39 -14.89 3.35 -6.32
CA GLY A 39 -13.73 3.44 -7.22
C GLY A 39 -12.81 4.65 -6.98
N GLY A 40 -13.01 5.38 -5.88
CA GLY A 40 -12.13 6.49 -5.48
C GLY A 40 -10.88 6.03 -4.72
N LEU A 41 -9.80 6.81 -4.81
CA LEU A 41 -8.55 6.56 -4.08
C LEU A 41 -8.10 7.84 -3.37
N ALA A 42 -7.82 7.75 -2.07
CA ALA A 42 -7.14 8.81 -1.30
C ALA A 42 -5.84 8.25 -0.72
N THR A 43 -4.76 9.02 -0.80
CA THR A 43 -3.43 8.53 -0.43
C THR A 43 -2.61 9.57 0.32
N TRP A 44 -1.84 9.11 1.30
CA TRP A 44 -0.82 9.87 2.00
C TRP A 44 0.49 9.12 1.88
N ARG A 45 1.53 9.80 1.41
CA ARG A 45 2.85 9.21 1.31
C ARG A 45 3.60 9.26 2.63
N ALA A 46 4.48 8.28 2.85
CA ALA A 46 5.48 8.36 3.90
C ALA A 46 6.40 9.58 3.69
N VAL A 47 6.89 10.18 4.77
CA VAL A 47 7.82 11.35 4.70
C VAL A 47 9.08 10.98 3.92
N ASN A 48 9.59 9.76 4.13
CA ASN A 48 10.78 9.24 3.45
C ASN A 48 10.50 8.72 2.03
N ASP A 49 9.26 8.81 1.55
CA ASP A 49 8.86 8.47 0.19
C ASP A 49 8.67 9.73 -0.67
N ALA A 50 9.71 10.56 -0.76
CA ALA A 50 9.64 11.89 -1.38
C ALA A 50 9.23 11.91 -2.87
N ASN A 51 9.28 10.77 -3.56
CA ASN A 51 8.91 10.62 -4.98
C ASN A 51 7.69 9.72 -5.20
N ASP A 52 7.01 9.34 -4.12
CA ASP A 52 5.86 8.43 -4.11
C ASP A 52 6.17 7.07 -4.73
N TYR A 53 7.45 6.69 -4.74
CA TYR A 53 7.90 5.45 -5.36
C TYR A 53 7.29 4.25 -4.63
N TYR A 54 7.40 4.24 -3.30
CA TYR A 54 6.87 3.15 -2.49
C TYR A 54 5.34 3.13 -2.50
N LEU A 55 4.69 4.30 -2.46
CA LEU A 55 3.25 4.45 -2.63
C LEU A 55 2.77 3.82 -3.95
N LYS A 56 3.42 4.16 -5.08
CA LYS A 56 3.06 3.62 -6.40
C LYS A 56 3.26 2.11 -6.46
N GLN A 57 4.33 1.58 -5.85
CA GLN A 57 4.54 0.13 -5.78
C GLN A 57 3.49 -0.56 -4.91
N ALA A 58 3.09 0.03 -3.77
CA ALA A 58 2.05 -0.48 -2.89
C ALA A 58 0.69 -0.58 -3.62
N ILE A 59 0.26 0.52 -4.27
CA ILE A 59 -1.00 0.56 -5.04
C ILE A 59 -0.96 -0.48 -6.17
N LYS A 60 0.12 -0.51 -6.95
CA LYS A 60 0.27 -1.46 -8.06
C LYS A 60 0.17 -2.91 -7.56
N ALA A 61 0.86 -3.23 -6.46
CA ALA A 61 0.85 -4.56 -5.90
C ALA A 61 -0.53 -4.96 -5.36
N LEU A 62 -1.24 -4.04 -4.69
CA LEU A 62 -2.62 -4.24 -4.24
C LEU A 62 -3.56 -4.55 -5.41
N LEU A 63 -3.51 -3.78 -6.49
CA LEU A 63 -4.38 -3.98 -7.66
C LEU A 63 -4.09 -5.30 -8.37
N ILE A 64 -2.81 -5.66 -8.54
CA ILE A 64 -2.42 -6.95 -9.12
C ILE A 64 -2.96 -8.08 -8.24
N LYS A 65 -2.75 -8.00 -6.92
CA LYS A 65 -3.16 -9.06 -6.01
C LYS A 65 -4.69 -9.19 -5.93
N ARG A 66 -5.40 -8.07 -5.93
CA ARG A 66 -6.87 -8.02 -6.04
C ARG A 66 -7.36 -8.74 -7.29
N ASN A 67 -6.76 -8.46 -8.45
CA ASN A 67 -7.15 -9.11 -9.71
C ASN A 67 -6.86 -10.62 -9.70
N GLN A 68 -5.75 -11.04 -9.09
CA GLN A 68 -5.43 -12.45 -8.90
C GLN A 68 -6.40 -13.16 -7.94
N ASN A 69 -6.91 -12.43 -6.94
CA ASN A 69 -7.83 -12.92 -5.93
C ASN A 69 -9.32 -12.75 -6.31
N GLY A 70 -9.63 -12.62 -7.61
CA GLY A 70 -11.03 -12.53 -8.07
C GLY A 70 -11.76 -11.26 -7.61
N GLY A 71 -11.05 -10.17 -7.33
CA GLY A 71 -11.62 -8.89 -6.91
C GLY A 71 -11.45 -8.57 -5.42
N VAL A 72 -10.95 -9.51 -4.62
CA VAL A 72 -10.78 -9.36 -3.16
C VAL A 72 -9.40 -8.79 -2.81
N TYR A 73 -9.36 -7.70 -2.05
CA TYR A 73 -8.11 -7.13 -1.57
C TYR A 73 -7.52 -7.95 -0.39
N PRO A 74 -6.19 -8.14 -0.34
CA PRO A 74 -5.56 -9.00 0.67
C PRO A 74 -5.48 -8.31 2.05
N GLU A 75 -5.39 -9.10 3.13
CA GLU A 75 -5.09 -8.57 4.49
C GLU A 75 -3.69 -7.97 4.58
N MET A 76 -2.70 -8.65 3.99
CA MET A 76 -1.30 -8.23 4.00
C MET A 76 -0.64 -8.60 2.67
N LEU A 77 0.31 -7.77 2.24
CA LEU A 77 1.11 -8.01 1.05
C LEU A 77 2.56 -7.60 1.27
N LYS A 78 3.50 -8.53 1.03
CA LYS A 78 4.93 -8.23 0.96
C LYS A 78 5.34 -8.01 -0.49
N VAL A 79 5.96 -6.87 -0.76
CA VAL A 79 6.37 -6.43 -2.10
C VAL A 79 7.88 -6.37 -2.16
N ILE A 80 8.46 -7.25 -2.98
CA ILE A 80 9.89 -7.21 -3.30
C ILE A 80 10.09 -6.10 -4.31
N LEU A 81 10.79 -5.06 -3.90
CA LEU A 81 11.14 -3.94 -4.76
C LEU A 81 12.35 -4.36 -5.60
N ALA A 82 12.24 -4.26 -6.91
CA ALA A 82 13.41 -4.39 -7.78
C ALA A 82 14.43 -3.31 -7.37
N LYS A 83 15.71 -3.69 -7.24
CA LYS A 83 16.78 -2.70 -7.05
C LYS A 83 16.66 -1.68 -8.18
N LYS A 84 16.60 -0.39 -7.83
CA LYS A 84 16.79 0.70 -8.78
C LYS A 84 18.10 0.39 -9.50
N GLY A 85 18.04 0.11 -10.80
CA GLY A 85 19.26 0.00 -11.61
C GLY A 85 20.00 1.33 -11.47
N ASN A 86 21.25 1.27 -11.01
CA ASN A 86 22.16 2.40 -11.07
C ASN A 86 22.49 2.72 -12.52
#